data_AF-A0A8J6IST0-F1
#
_entry.id   AF-A0A8J6IST0-F1
#
_cell.length_a   1.000
_cell.length_b   1.000
_cell.length_c   1.000
_cell.angle_alpha   90.00
_cell.angle_beta   90.00
_cell.angle_gamma   90.00
#
_symmetry.space_group_name_H-M   'P 1'
#
loop_
_entity.id
_entity.type
_entity.pdbx_description
1 polymer ?
#
loop_
_entity_poly.entity_id
_entity_poly.type
_entity_poly.pdbx_seq_one_letter_code
_entity_poly.pdbx_strand_id
1 'polypeptide(L)'
;MSYWSLRLDIYHQSLRQWINSLRQISLGLVALFPLALPALALIPLLAMNVLLDAKSENLLYLQTLWAYLLLCFGWVRLQREGILASQFSNYLHSLPVSSSYKKWTDLGVMLYASNILIGLPLVMLLMMLYGKSDELAALSLSTIASELIPAIVLVFLSSYYALVALYRPFPWLSLLVFPLLSVLFAGHLAKGQWLTLWCAFLFIERQLPAIRFNLPDWPQGLWRLFIEADVQQPKSEALRQFSFLLLFLLLQICFEQVNPDVKPYAASILSFVSAVLMASGLLNTQRLTAQWQYYLGSLPLSGMRLQVSACAYVLMKALPALLLLAISQMFLVQHWINWILFFVTTLMGILLLAHRYLLAPIVMAILAITVSVVVG
;
A
#
# COMPACT_ATOMS: atom_id res chain seq x y z
N MET A 1 33.41 0.35 -18.76
CA MET A 1 32.20 0.84 -18.05
C MET A 1 32.17 0.21 -16.67
N SER A 2 31.98 0.98 -15.59
CA SER A 2 31.99 0.42 -14.23
C SER A 2 30.72 -0.39 -13.98
N TYR A 3 30.80 -1.43 -13.16
CA TYR A 3 29.62 -2.24 -12.83
C TYR A 3 28.51 -1.40 -12.18
N TRP A 4 28.87 -0.39 -11.36
CA TRP A 4 27.92 0.60 -10.84
C TRP A 4 27.17 1.35 -11.95
N SER A 5 27.88 1.93 -12.94
CA SER A 5 27.24 2.65 -14.05
C SER A 5 26.29 1.76 -14.84
N LEU A 6 26.69 0.52 -15.13
CA LEU A 6 25.84 -0.47 -15.78
C LEU A 6 24.55 -0.75 -14.99
N ARG A 7 24.65 -0.91 -13.67
CA ARG A 7 23.49 -1.21 -12.82
C ARG A 7 22.52 -0.02 -12.77
N LEU A 8 23.04 1.20 -12.73
CA LEU A 8 22.22 2.41 -12.79
C LEU A 8 21.51 2.55 -14.14
N ASP A 9 22.18 2.29 -15.26
CA ASP A 9 21.56 2.36 -16.59
C ASP A 9 20.41 1.37 -16.74
N ILE A 10 20.61 0.12 -16.30
CA ILE A 10 19.56 -0.91 -16.29
C ILE A 10 18.40 -0.46 -15.40
N TYR A 11 18.68 0.09 -14.22
CA TYR A 11 17.65 0.59 -13.32
C TYR A 11 16.87 1.75 -13.97
N HIS A 12 17.53 2.73 -14.58
CA HIS A 12 16.86 3.83 -15.27
C HIS A 12 15.99 3.36 -16.44
N GLN A 13 16.43 2.36 -17.19
CA GLN A 13 15.62 1.77 -18.25
C GLN A 13 14.36 1.10 -17.68
N SER A 14 14.50 0.32 -16.61
CA SER A 14 13.36 -0.32 -15.94
C SER A 14 12.39 0.71 -15.36
N LEU A 15 12.90 1.81 -14.80
CA LEU A 15 12.10 2.91 -14.26
C LEU A 15 11.30 3.62 -15.36
N ARG A 16 11.93 3.90 -16.50
CA ARG A 16 11.24 4.51 -17.66
C ARG A 16 10.13 3.60 -18.17
N GLN A 17 10.39 2.30 -18.30
CA GLN A 17 9.38 1.33 -18.71
C GLN A 17 8.21 1.31 -17.73
N TRP A 18 8.49 1.27 -16.42
CA TRP A 18 7.47 1.28 -15.39
C TRP A 18 6.62 2.56 -15.39
N ILE A 19 7.24 3.74 -15.51
CA ILE A 19 6.53 5.03 -15.61
C ILE A 19 5.64 5.04 -16.87
N ASN A 20 6.13 4.52 -17.98
CA ASN A 20 5.36 4.45 -19.22
C ASN A 20 4.17 3.48 -19.10
N SER A 21 4.36 2.31 -18.48
CA SER A 21 3.27 1.37 -18.18
C SER A 21 2.24 1.98 -17.24
N LEU A 22 2.67 2.70 -16.20
CA LEU A 22 1.75 3.43 -15.32
C LEU A 22 0.97 4.49 -16.08
N ARG A 23 1.62 5.31 -16.91
CA ARG A 23 0.94 6.31 -17.75
C ARG A 23 -0.10 5.69 -18.68
N GLN A 24 0.20 4.52 -19.23
CA GLN A 24 -0.72 3.78 -20.10
C GLN A 24 -1.90 3.19 -19.33
N ILE A 25 -1.67 2.62 -18.14
CA ILE A 25 -2.72 2.11 -17.26
C ILE A 25 -3.59 3.27 -16.73
N SER A 26 -2.99 4.44 -16.50
CA SER A 26 -3.65 5.63 -15.99
C SER A 26 -4.19 6.55 -17.09
N LEU A 27 -4.35 6.10 -18.34
CA LEU A 27 -4.92 6.93 -19.43
C LEU A 27 -6.36 7.43 -19.13
N GLY A 28 -7.05 6.86 -18.13
CA GLY A 28 -8.30 7.39 -17.58
C GLY A 28 -8.16 8.32 -16.36
N LEU A 29 -6.96 8.43 -15.76
CA LEU A 29 -6.62 9.21 -14.55
C LEU A 29 -5.47 10.22 -14.80
N VAL A 30 -5.22 10.56 -16.06
CA VAL A 30 -4.06 11.34 -16.55
C VAL A 30 -3.92 12.70 -15.85
N ALA A 31 -5.01 13.31 -15.40
CA ALA A 31 -4.97 14.61 -14.74
C ALA A 31 -4.42 14.57 -13.30
N LEU A 32 -4.54 13.44 -12.60
CA LEU A 32 -4.19 13.36 -11.16
C LEU A 32 -2.76 12.85 -10.92
N PHE A 33 -2.19 12.08 -11.86
CA PHE A 33 -0.88 11.46 -11.69
C PHE A 33 0.31 12.45 -11.58
N PRO A 34 0.37 13.54 -12.37
CA PRO A 34 1.40 14.57 -12.23
C PRO A 34 1.35 15.29 -10.88
N LEU A 35 0.19 15.31 -10.23
CA LEU A 35 -0.04 15.92 -8.91
C LEU A 35 0.24 14.93 -7.77
N ALA A 36 -0.02 13.63 -8.01
CA ALA A 36 0.27 12.56 -7.07
C ALA A 36 1.77 12.31 -6.87
N LEU A 37 2.61 12.47 -7.90
CA LEU A 37 4.07 12.25 -7.78
C LEU A 37 4.76 13.25 -6.82
N PRO A 38 4.53 14.58 -6.91
CA PRO A 38 5.00 15.53 -5.91
C PRO A 38 4.41 15.27 -4.53
N ALA A 39 3.12 14.93 -4.44
CA ALA A 39 2.47 14.60 -3.17
C ALA A 39 3.11 13.38 -2.50
N LEU A 40 3.51 12.36 -3.28
CA LEU A 40 4.24 11.18 -2.77
C LEU A 40 5.61 11.53 -2.20
N ALA A 41 6.27 12.58 -2.66
CA ALA A 41 7.51 13.08 -2.09
C ALA A 41 7.29 13.94 -0.83
N LEU A 42 6.15 14.65 -0.75
CA LEU A 42 5.76 15.48 0.39
C LEU A 42 5.25 14.66 1.58
N ILE A 43 4.54 13.55 1.34
CA ILE A 43 3.98 12.69 2.40
C ILE A 43 5.07 12.25 3.41
N PRO A 44 6.24 11.73 2.99
CA PRO A 44 7.33 11.39 3.90
C PRO A 44 7.83 12.58 4.74
N LEU A 45 7.88 13.78 4.16
CA LEU A 45 8.32 15.00 4.86
C LEU A 45 7.31 15.39 5.94
N LEU A 46 6.02 15.39 5.61
CA LEU A 46 4.95 15.69 6.57
C LEU A 46 4.89 14.64 7.69
N ALA A 47 5.12 13.37 7.37
CA ALA A 47 5.15 12.29 8.36
C ALA A 47 6.25 12.49 9.42
N MET A 48 7.41 13.07 9.05
CA MET A 48 8.49 13.32 10.02
C MET A 48 8.07 14.24 11.16
N ASN A 49 7.22 15.24 10.91
CA ASN A 49 6.75 16.15 11.96
C ASN A 49 6.03 15.40 13.08
N VAL A 50 5.26 14.35 12.74
CA VAL A 50 4.53 13.54 13.73
C VAL A 50 5.46 12.49 14.36
N LEU A 51 6.32 11.86 13.55
CA LEU A 51 7.17 10.74 13.96
C LEU A 51 8.37 11.15 14.82
N LEU A 52 8.81 12.40 14.71
CA LEU A 52 9.92 12.93 15.51
C LEU A 52 9.43 13.75 16.71
N ASP A 53 8.15 14.13 16.74
CA ASP A 53 7.57 14.80 17.89
C ASP A 53 7.26 13.81 19.02
N ALA A 54 8.01 13.92 20.13
CA ALA A 54 7.78 13.13 21.33
C ALA A 54 6.38 13.37 21.93
N LYS A 55 5.78 14.54 21.70
CA LYS A 55 4.48 14.93 22.26
C LYS A 55 3.27 14.54 21.42
N SER A 56 3.47 14.04 20.20
CA SER A 56 2.36 13.60 19.34
C SER A 56 1.49 12.55 20.02
N GLU A 57 0.20 12.51 19.72
CA GLU A 57 -0.70 11.49 20.26
C GLU A 57 -0.26 10.09 19.81
N ASN A 58 -0.38 9.08 20.68
CA ASN A 58 0.04 7.70 20.37
C ASN A 58 -0.68 7.15 19.14
N LEU A 59 -1.98 7.39 19.02
CA LEU A 59 -2.79 6.92 17.89
C LEU A 59 -2.29 7.49 16.57
N LEU A 60 -2.15 8.82 16.51
CA LEU A 60 -1.63 9.55 15.35
C LEU A 60 -0.20 9.11 14.99
N TYR A 61 0.64 8.90 16.00
CA TYR A 61 2.02 8.41 15.83
C TYR A 61 2.04 7.01 15.18
N LEU A 62 1.26 6.06 15.69
CA LEU A 62 1.22 4.68 15.20
C LEU A 62 0.63 4.59 13.78
N GLN A 63 -0.44 5.34 13.50
CA GLN A 63 -1.01 5.43 12.15
C GLN A 63 -0.01 6.01 11.14
N THR A 64 0.68 7.08 11.54
CA THR A 64 1.71 7.71 10.68
C THR A 64 2.89 6.78 10.45
N LEU A 65 3.34 6.06 11.49
CA LEU A 65 4.42 5.09 11.36
C LEU A 65 4.00 3.95 10.43
N TRP A 66 2.79 3.44 10.58
CA TRP A 66 2.27 2.38 9.73
C TRP A 66 2.19 2.80 8.26
N ALA A 67 1.61 3.97 7.98
CA ALA A 67 1.52 4.54 6.64
C ALA A 67 2.92 4.73 6.02
N TYR A 68 3.87 5.25 6.80
CA TYR A 68 5.24 5.47 6.37
C TYR A 68 5.95 4.15 5.99
N LEU A 69 5.84 3.13 6.84
CA LEU A 69 6.47 1.82 6.60
C LEU A 69 5.82 1.09 5.42
N LEU A 70 4.50 1.19 5.26
CA LEU A 70 3.80 0.69 4.07
C LEU A 70 4.30 1.38 2.81
N LEU A 71 4.40 2.71 2.82
CA LEU A 71 4.92 3.47 1.68
C LEU A 71 6.35 3.06 1.35
N CYS A 72 7.23 2.96 2.35
CA CYS A 72 8.62 2.49 2.20
C CYS A 72 8.69 1.08 1.57
N PHE A 73 7.97 0.13 2.16
CA PHE A 73 7.93 -1.24 1.66
C PHE A 73 7.37 -1.32 0.24
N GLY A 74 6.23 -0.68 -0.02
CA GLY A 74 5.56 -0.72 -1.32
C GLY A 74 6.37 -0.06 -2.42
N TRP A 75 7.02 1.07 -2.12
CA TRP A 75 7.88 1.80 -3.05
C TRP A 75 9.06 0.94 -3.53
N VAL A 76 9.78 0.32 -2.59
CA VAL A 76 10.89 -0.60 -2.92
C VAL A 76 10.37 -1.84 -3.63
N ARG A 77 9.24 -2.41 -3.18
CA ARG A 77 8.69 -3.65 -3.74
C ARG A 77 8.27 -3.47 -5.20
N LEU A 78 7.68 -2.33 -5.53
CA LEU A 78 7.30 -1.95 -6.89
C LEU A 78 8.50 -1.91 -7.84
N GLN A 79 9.63 -1.43 -7.33
CA GLN A 79 10.86 -1.26 -8.12
C GLN A 79 11.81 -2.45 -8.01
N ARG A 80 11.45 -3.51 -7.28
CA ARG A 80 12.30 -4.66 -6.96
C ARG A 80 12.94 -5.30 -8.19
N GLU A 81 12.18 -5.50 -9.27
CA GLU A 81 12.68 -6.12 -10.50
C GLU A 81 13.75 -5.25 -11.17
N GLY A 82 13.60 -3.92 -11.12
CA GLY A 82 14.60 -2.96 -11.59
C GLY A 82 15.82 -2.90 -10.69
N ILE A 83 15.60 -2.82 -9.36
CA ILE A 83 16.68 -2.76 -8.36
C ILE A 83 17.55 -4.01 -8.43
N LEU A 84 16.97 -5.20 -8.54
CA LEU A 84 17.72 -6.47 -8.66
C LEU A 84 18.11 -6.81 -10.11
N ALA A 85 17.66 -6.02 -11.10
CA ALA A 85 17.74 -6.34 -12.53
C ALA A 85 17.45 -7.80 -12.84
N SER A 86 16.32 -8.30 -12.35
CA SER A 86 15.94 -9.72 -12.45
C SER A 86 15.96 -10.21 -13.90
N GLN A 87 15.57 -9.37 -14.85
CA GLN A 87 15.57 -9.66 -16.29
C GLN A 87 16.97 -9.89 -16.87
N PHE A 88 18.00 -9.26 -16.29
CA PHE A 88 19.39 -9.37 -16.71
C PHE A 88 20.24 -10.22 -15.75
N SER A 89 19.61 -10.95 -14.83
CA SER A 89 20.29 -11.70 -13.77
C SER A 89 21.35 -12.67 -14.33
N ASN A 90 21.02 -13.43 -15.36
CA ASN A 90 21.95 -14.38 -16.00
C ASN A 90 23.22 -13.68 -16.52
N TYR A 91 23.05 -12.52 -17.17
CA TYR A 91 24.17 -11.72 -17.66
C TYR A 91 24.97 -11.09 -16.51
N LEU A 92 24.30 -10.54 -15.50
CA LEU A 92 24.97 -9.97 -14.33
C LEU A 92 25.73 -11.02 -13.53
N HIS A 93 25.26 -12.26 -13.49
CA HIS A 93 25.94 -13.37 -12.83
C HIS A 93 27.20 -13.82 -13.58
N SER A 94 27.23 -13.76 -14.91
CA SER A 94 28.41 -14.14 -15.70
C SER A 94 29.55 -13.11 -15.66
N LEU A 95 29.28 -11.87 -15.25
CA LEU A 95 30.31 -10.85 -15.12
C LEU A 95 31.34 -11.21 -14.03
N PRO A 96 32.65 -11.00 -14.28
CA PRO A 96 33.75 -11.33 -13.37
C PRO A 96 33.87 -10.31 -12.22
N VAL A 97 32.80 -10.15 -11.45
CA VAL A 97 32.68 -9.23 -10.32
C VAL A 97 32.36 -10.04 -9.08
N SER A 98 33.01 -9.71 -7.96
CA SER A 98 32.80 -10.43 -6.71
C SER A 98 31.34 -10.35 -6.24
N SER A 99 30.84 -11.43 -5.63
CA SER A 99 29.47 -11.50 -5.13
C SER A 99 29.15 -10.42 -4.09
N SER A 100 30.12 -10.08 -3.24
CA SER A 100 30.00 -8.98 -2.27
C SER A 100 29.84 -7.64 -2.95
N TYR A 101 30.64 -7.34 -3.97
CA TYR A 101 30.51 -6.08 -4.70
C TYR A 101 29.13 -5.99 -5.38
N LYS A 102 28.65 -7.07 -6.01
CA LYS A 102 27.29 -7.13 -6.59
C LYS A 102 26.21 -6.76 -5.56
N LYS A 103 26.27 -7.37 -4.36
CA LYS A 103 25.33 -7.06 -3.25
C LYS A 103 25.40 -5.60 -2.81
N TRP A 104 26.60 -5.04 -2.62
CA TRP A 104 26.77 -3.62 -2.27
C TRP A 104 26.22 -2.69 -3.36
N THR A 105 26.37 -3.08 -4.62
CA THR A 105 25.83 -2.34 -5.77
C THR A 105 24.29 -2.36 -5.73
N ASP A 106 23.68 -3.50 -5.44
CA ASP A 106 22.22 -3.64 -5.31
C ASP A 106 21.68 -2.83 -4.12
N LEU A 107 22.40 -2.81 -2.99
CA LEU A 107 22.09 -1.95 -1.84
C LEU A 107 22.20 -0.47 -2.20
N GLY A 108 23.24 -0.08 -2.94
CA GLY A 108 23.41 1.30 -3.42
C GLY A 108 22.29 1.73 -4.36
N VAL A 109 21.87 0.86 -5.28
CA VAL A 109 20.74 1.14 -6.19
C VAL A 109 19.43 1.24 -5.39
N MET A 110 19.22 0.43 -4.35
CA MET A 110 18.07 0.56 -3.46
C MET A 110 18.05 1.90 -2.72
N LEU A 111 19.20 2.32 -2.16
CA LEU A 111 19.32 3.61 -1.49
C LEU A 111 19.07 4.76 -2.45
N TYR A 112 19.51 4.64 -3.70
CA TYR A 112 19.19 5.61 -4.75
C TYR A 112 17.69 5.64 -5.07
N ALA A 113 17.07 4.47 -5.21
CA ALA A 113 15.65 4.30 -5.52
C ALA A 113 14.72 4.80 -4.39
N SER A 114 15.16 4.71 -3.13
CA SER A 114 14.38 5.02 -1.93
C SER A 114 15.03 6.11 -1.07
N ASN A 115 15.78 7.00 -1.74
CA ASN A 115 16.57 8.06 -1.13
C ASN A 115 15.80 8.90 -0.10
N ILE A 116 14.57 9.32 -0.41
CA ILE A 116 13.74 10.10 0.51
C ILE A 116 13.20 9.23 1.65
N LEU A 117 12.81 7.98 1.39
CA LEU A 117 12.16 7.11 2.40
C LEU A 117 13.13 6.46 3.40
N ILE A 118 14.43 6.45 3.12
CA ILE A 118 15.45 5.92 4.03
C ILE A 118 16.41 7.04 4.47
N GLY A 119 16.80 7.91 3.55
CA GLY A 119 17.72 9.01 3.82
C GLY A 119 17.10 10.09 4.70
N LEU A 120 15.81 10.39 4.56
CA LEU A 120 15.16 11.46 5.34
C LEU A 120 15.17 11.17 6.85
N PRO A 121 14.75 10.00 7.36
CA PRO A 121 14.89 9.66 8.78
C PRO A 121 16.32 9.79 9.30
N LEU A 122 17.30 9.37 8.50
CA LEU A 122 18.71 9.41 8.88
C LEU A 122 19.23 10.85 8.97
N VAL A 123 18.91 11.68 7.98
CA VAL A 123 19.26 13.11 7.99
C VAL A 123 18.60 13.82 9.18
N MET A 124 17.33 13.53 9.45
CA MET A 124 16.62 14.12 10.59
C MET A 124 17.22 13.69 11.94
N LEU A 125 17.60 12.41 12.09
CA LEU A 125 18.33 11.94 13.27
C LEU A 125 19.65 12.70 13.46
N LEU A 126 20.42 12.88 12.38
CA LEU A 126 21.68 13.65 12.43
C LEU A 126 21.44 15.12 12.78
N MET A 127 20.38 15.74 12.24
CA MET A 127 20.01 17.11 12.61
C MET A 127 19.59 17.22 14.08
N MET A 128 18.86 16.25 14.63
CA MET A 128 18.50 16.24 16.06
C MET A 128 19.74 16.11 16.95
N LEU A 129 20.67 15.21 16.60
CA LEU A 129 21.91 15.02 17.34
C LEU A 129 22.82 16.26 17.30
N TYR A 130 22.88 16.95 16.16
CA TYR A 130 23.68 18.16 16.00
C TYR A 130 23.02 19.37 16.66
N GLY A 131 21.74 19.61 16.34
CA GLY A 131 20.99 20.80 16.75
C GLY A 131 20.61 20.84 18.23
N LYS A 132 20.50 19.68 18.89
CA LYS A 132 20.27 19.59 20.34
C LYS A 132 21.51 19.16 21.13
N SER A 133 22.71 19.22 20.55
CA SER A 133 23.92 18.69 21.20
C SER A 133 24.18 19.29 22.60
N ASP A 134 23.97 20.60 22.76
CA ASP A 134 24.12 21.29 24.05
C ASP A 134 23.00 20.95 25.05
N GLU A 135 21.74 20.81 24.59
CA GLU A 135 20.61 20.40 25.43
C GLU A 135 20.71 18.93 25.85
N LEU A 136 21.14 18.05 24.94
CA LEU A 136 21.34 16.62 25.18
C LEU A 136 22.46 16.36 26.19
N ALA A 137 23.47 17.24 26.28
CA ALA A 137 24.53 17.13 27.29
C ALA A 137 24.03 17.48 28.70
N ALA A 138 22.98 18.29 28.82
CA ALA A 138 22.43 18.75 30.10
C ALA A 138 21.25 17.90 30.61
N LEU A 139 20.64 17.07 29.76
CA LEU A 139 19.47 16.25 30.09
C LEU A 139 19.84 14.93 30.75
N SER A 140 18.89 14.37 31.52
CA SER A 140 19.03 13.01 32.06
C SER A 140 18.96 11.96 30.94
N LEU A 141 19.68 10.84 31.15
CA LEU A 141 19.78 9.74 30.17
C LEU A 141 18.42 9.19 29.73
N SER A 142 17.43 9.17 30.63
CA SER A 142 16.06 8.71 30.34
C SER A 142 15.32 9.62 29.37
N THR A 143 15.49 10.94 29.51
CA THR A 143 14.83 11.94 28.67
C THR A 143 15.45 11.95 27.27
N ILE A 144 16.79 11.85 27.20
CA ILE A 144 17.54 11.67 25.96
C ILE A 144 17.06 10.43 25.20
N ALA A 145 16.96 9.30 25.91
CA ALA A 145 16.46 8.06 25.32
C ALA A 145 15.04 8.22 24.79
N SER A 146 14.14 8.88 25.54
CA SER A 146 12.74 9.06 25.12
C SER A 146 12.59 9.91 23.85
N GLU A 147 13.48 10.88 23.61
CA GLU A 147 13.45 11.72 22.40
C GLU A 147 14.15 11.07 21.20
N LEU A 148 15.25 10.32 21.41
CA LEU A 148 16.02 9.73 20.32
C LEU A 148 15.52 8.36 19.87
N ILE A 149 14.90 7.56 20.76
CA ILE A 149 14.41 6.21 20.43
C ILE A 149 13.48 6.21 19.21
N PRO A 150 12.46 7.10 19.10
CA PRO A 150 11.57 7.14 17.93
C PRO A 150 12.34 7.32 16.61
N ALA A 151 13.31 8.23 16.58
CA ALA A 151 14.11 8.52 15.39
C ALA A 151 15.05 7.35 15.03
N ILE A 152 15.74 6.76 16.01
CA ILE A 152 16.62 5.60 15.82
C ILE A 152 15.81 4.40 15.30
N VAL A 153 14.68 4.11 15.93
CA VAL A 153 13.81 3.00 15.53
C VAL A 153 13.23 3.26 14.14
N LEU A 154 12.87 4.49 13.79
CA LEU A 154 12.41 4.82 12.45
C LEU A 154 13.46 4.56 11.36
N VAL A 155 14.72 4.94 11.59
CA VAL A 155 15.85 4.63 10.68
C VAL A 155 16.03 3.11 10.55
N PHE A 156 15.97 2.39 11.67
CA PHE A 156 16.08 0.94 11.68
C PHE A 156 14.94 0.27 10.91
N LEU A 157 13.69 0.61 11.21
CA LEU A 157 12.50 0.03 10.59
C LEU A 157 12.45 0.34 9.09
N SER A 158 12.66 1.60 8.68
CA SER A 158 12.66 1.97 7.27
C SER A 158 13.71 1.21 6.46
N SER A 159 14.95 1.14 6.97
CA SER A 159 16.03 0.36 6.36
C SER A 159 15.70 -1.14 6.31
N TYR A 160 15.13 -1.67 7.38
CA TYR A 160 14.75 -3.08 7.47
C TYR A 160 13.65 -3.44 6.46
N TYR A 161 12.56 -2.68 6.41
CA TYR A 161 11.45 -2.96 5.50
C TYR A 161 11.85 -2.78 4.03
N ALA A 162 12.75 -1.84 3.72
CA ALA A 162 13.36 -1.74 2.40
C ALA A 162 14.13 -3.01 2.01
N LEU A 163 14.95 -3.55 2.92
CA LEU A 163 15.67 -4.81 2.70
C LEU A 163 14.71 -6.00 2.54
N VAL A 164 13.68 -6.10 3.38
CA VAL A 164 12.67 -7.17 3.30
C VAL A 164 11.90 -7.10 1.97
N ALA A 165 11.57 -5.90 1.49
CA ALA A 165 10.89 -5.72 0.21
C ALA A 165 11.68 -6.31 -0.97
N LEU A 166 13.02 -6.28 -0.92
CA LEU A 166 13.89 -6.86 -1.96
C LEU A 166 14.05 -8.38 -1.85
N TYR A 167 14.32 -8.89 -0.65
CA TYR A 167 14.85 -10.25 -0.50
C TYR A 167 13.87 -11.25 0.09
N ARG A 168 12.79 -10.80 0.73
CA ARG A 168 11.89 -11.66 1.50
C ARG A 168 10.45 -11.62 0.99
N PRO A 169 9.63 -12.61 1.39
CA PRO A 169 8.19 -12.56 1.20
C PRO A 169 7.57 -11.39 1.98
N PHE A 170 6.30 -11.10 1.68
CA PHE A 170 5.56 -10.00 2.27
C PHE A 170 5.45 -10.16 3.81
N PRO A 171 5.87 -9.16 4.61
CA PRO A 171 5.85 -9.21 6.07
C PRO A 171 4.45 -8.96 6.63
N TRP A 172 3.55 -9.94 6.49
CA TRP A 172 2.14 -9.80 6.84
C TRP A 172 1.89 -9.53 8.33
N LEU A 173 2.70 -10.10 9.22
CA LEU A 173 2.47 -10.01 10.65
C LEU A 173 2.94 -8.66 11.17
N SER A 174 4.13 -8.21 10.78
CA SER A 174 4.69 -6.95 11.29
C SER A 174 4.16 -5.71 10.55
N LEU A 175 3.74 -5.85 9.28
CA LEU A 175 3.28 -4.73 8.45
C LEU A 175 1.76 -4.64 8.33
N LEU A 176 0.99 -5.69 8.64
CA LEU A 176 -0.49 -5.64 8.61
C LEU A 176 -1.13 -5.93 9.96
N VAL A 177 -0.82 -7.08 10.57
CA VAL A 177 -1.53 -7.53 11.78
C VAL A 177 -1.16 -6.69 12.99
N PHE A 178 0.13 -6.54 13.27
CA PHE A 178 0.60 -5.79 14.44
C PHE A 178 0.18 -4.32 14.41
N PRO A 179 0.33 -3.58 13.29
CA PRO A 179 -0.09 -2.19 13.23
C PRO A 179 -1.59 -2.04 13.47
N LEU A 180 -2.42 -2.94 12.92
CA LEU A 180 -3.87 -2.92 13.13
C LEU A 180 -4.24 -3.13 14.61
N LEU A 181 -3.55 -4.05 15.29
CA LEU A 181 -3.69 -4.22 16.75
C LEU A 181 -3.20 -2.98 17.51
N SER A 182 -2.08 -2.39 17.09
CA SER A 182 -1.52 -1.21 17.77
C SER A 182 -2.45 0.00 17.71
N VAL A 183 -3.17 0.18 16.61
CA VAL A 183 -4.15 1.25 16.44
C VAL A 183 -5.36 1.03 17.36
N LEU A 184 -5.85 -0.21 17.48
CA LEU A 184 -6.98 -0.54 18.35
C LEU A 184 -6.69 -0.34 19.85
N PHE A 185 -5.43 -0.53 20.25
CA PHE A 185 -5.01 -0.49 21.65
C PHE A 185 -4.08 0.68 21.99
N ALA A 186 -4.01 1.70 21.11
CA ALA A 186 -3.01 2.77 21.16
C ALA A 186 -2.91 3.48 22.52
N GLY A 187 -4.03 3.59 23.25
CA GLY A 187 -4.12 4.24 24.56
C GLY A 187 -3.53 3.46 25.75
N HIS A 188 -3.15 2.18 25.58
CA HIS A 188 -2.73 1.34 26.72
C HIS A 188 -1.23 1.34 27.02
N LEU A 189 -0.38 1.66 26.02
CA LEU A 189 1.08 1.56 26.16
C LEU A 189 1.76 2.86 25.72
N ALA A 190 2.94 3.12 26.27
CA ALA A 190 3.77 4.25 25.86
C ALA A 190 4.40 4.01 24.47
N LYS A 191 4.75 5.08 23.74
CA LYS A 191 5.37 4.99 22.40
C LYS A 191 6.58 4.04 22.36
N GLY A 192 7.48 4.16 23.35
CA GLY A 192 8.65 3.30 23.44
C GLY A 192 8.31 1.81 23.55
N GLN A 193 7.24 1.46 24.28
CA GLN A 193 6.77 0.08 24.42
C GLN A 193 6.16 -0.44 23.11
N TRP A 194 5.41 0.41 22.39
CA TRP A 194 4.90 0.04 21.07
C TRP A 194 6.03 -0.24 20.07
N LEU A 195 7.07 0.59 20.07
CA LEU A 195 8.24 0.41 19.20
C LEU A 195 9.04 -0.86 19.54
N THR A 196 9.22 -1.19 20.83
CA THR A 196 9.89 -2.44 21.22
C THR A 196 9.08 -3.67 20.84
N LEU A 197 7.75 -3.63 21.01
CA LEU A 197 6.86 -4.69 20.53
C LEU A 197 6.94 -4.82 18.99
N TRP A 198 6.98 -3.71 18.25
CA TRP A 198 7.14 -3.74 16.79
C TRP A 198 8.41 -4.49 16.38
N CYS A 199 9.54 -4.20 17.04
CA CYS A 199 10.79 -4.92 16.86
C CYS A 199 10.71 -6.40 17.25
N ALA A 200 9.99 -6.74 18.32
CA ALA A 200 9.78 -8.13 18.73
C ALA A 200 8.96 -8.92 17.69
N PHE A 201 7.87 -8.34 17.17
CA PHE A 201 7.05 -8.95 16.12
C PHE A 201 7.86 -9.15 14.83
N LEU A 202 8.77 -8.23 14.49
CA LEU A 202 9.71 -8.43 13.38
C LEU A 202 10.63 -9.64 13.57
N PHE A 203 11.12 -9.84 14.80
CA PHE A 203 11.97 -10.98 15.12
C PHE A 203 11.20 -12.30 15.07
N ILE A 204 9.97 -12.33 15.58
CA ILE A 204 9.08 -13.49 15.50
C ILE A 204 8.78 -13.84 14.04
N GLU A 205 8.42 -12.84 13.23
CA GLU A 205 8.11 -13.05 11.81
C GLU A 205 9.27 -13.66 11.03
N ARG A 206 10.51 -13.34 11.40
CA ARG A 206 11.70 -13.94 10.77
C ARG A 206 11.82 -15.45 10.98
N GLN A 207 11.27 -15.96 12.07
CA GLN A 207 11.31 -17.38 12.41
C GLN A 207 10.13 -18.15 11.80
N LEU A 208 9.05 -17.46 11.42
CA LEU A 208 7.89 -18.09 10.82
C LEU A 208 8.18 -18.50 9.37
N PRO A 209 7.78 -19.72 8.96
CA PRO A 209 7.82 -20.10 7.56
C PRO A 209 6.86 -19.23 6.74
N ALA A 210 7.17 -19.02 5.47
CA ALA A 210 6.26 -18.34 4.56
C ALA A 210 4.92 -19.08 4.50
N ILE A 211 3.80 -18.35 4.67
CA ILE A 211 2.46 -18.92 4.55
C ILE A 211 2.32 -19.49 3.13
N ARG A 212 2.12 -20.81 3.04
CA ARG A 212 1.75 -21.48 1.80
C ARG A 212 0.27 -21.84 1.89
N PHE A 213 -0.53 -21.28 0.99
CA PHE A 213 -1.92 -21.67 0.87
C PHE A 213 -1.99 -23.01 0.13
N ASN A 214 -2.26 -24.08 0.85
CA ASN A 214 -2.60 -25.36 0.24
C ASN A 214 -4.04 -25.25 -0.31
N LEU A 215 -4.15 -25.11 -1.63
CA LEU A 215 -5.40 -25.07 -2.38
C LEU A 215 -6.19 -26.41 -2.52
N PRO A 216 -5.70 -27.63 -2.16
CA PRO A 216 -6.45 -28.87 -2.36
C PRO A 216 -7.81 -28.90 -1.66
N ASP A 217 -7.92 -28.27 -0.49
CA ASP A 217 -9.09 -28.37 0.40
C ASP A 217 -10.18 -27.31 0.12
N TRP A 218 -9.95 -26.43 -0.87
CA TRP A 218 -10.89 -25.37 -1.20
C TRP A 218 -12.05 -25.89 -2.06
N PRO A 219 -13.25 -25.30 -1.93
CA PRO A 219 -14.43 -25.75 -2.65
C PRO A 219 -14.17 -25.81 -4.16
N GLN A 220 -14.45 -26.98 -4.74
CA GLN A 220 -14.29 -27.21 -6.17
C GLN A 220 -15.25 -26.32 -6.97
N GLY A 221 -14.80 -25.78 -8.10
CA GLY A 221 -15.61 -24.96 -9.00
C GLY A 221 -14.96 -23.64 -9.41
N LEU A 222 -15.78 -22.69 -9.88
CA LEU A 222 -15.33 -21.40 -10.44
C LEU A 222 -14.50 -20.57 -9.45
N TRP A 223 -14.81 -20.64 -8.15
CA TRP A 223 -14.11 -19.89 -7.12
C TRP A 223 -12.66 -20.35 -6.98
N ARG A 224 -12.39 -21.65 -7.09
CA ARG A 224 -11.02 -22.17 -7.10
C ARG A 224 -10.22 -21.62 -8.28
N LEU A 225 -10.84 -21.56 -9.47
CA LEU A 225 -10.22 -20.97 -10.66
C LEU A 225 -9.88 -19.48 -10.44
N PHE A 226 -10.78 -18.71 -9.83
CA PHE A 226 -10.51 -17.31 -9.50
C PHE A 226 -9.38 -17.15 -8.47
N ILE A 227 -9.42 -17.92 -7.39
CA ILE A 227 -8.41 -17.88 -6.32
C ILE A 227 -7.04 -18.30 -6.85
N GLU A 228 -6.97 -19.37 -7.63
CA GLU A 228 -5.73 -19.85 -8.20
C GLU A 228 -5.12 -18.83 -9.17
N ALA A 229 -5.95 -18.16 -9.97
CA ALA A 229 -5.49 -17.07 -10.83
C ALA A 229 -4.93 -15.88 -10.03
N ASP A 230 -5.56 -15.51 -8.90
CA ASP A 230 -5.06 -14.44 -8.03
C ASP A 230 -3.76 -14.83 -7.31
N VAL A 231 -3.60 -16.10 -6.92
CA VAL A 231 -2.36 -16.62 -6.34
C VAL A 231 -1.23 -16.64 -7.37
N GLN A 232 -1.52 -16.97 -8.62
CA GLN A 232 -0.54 -17.01 -9.71
C GLN A 232 -0.17 -15.61 -10.24
N GLN A 233 -1.11 -14.67 -10.25
CA GLN A 233 -0.91 -13.29 -10.73
C GLN A 233 -1.23 -12.22 -9.66
N PRO A 234 -0.52 -12.21 -8.52
CA PRO A 234 -0.88 -11.37 -7.37
C PRO A 234 -0.64 -9.88 -7.60
N LYS A 235 0.10 -9.48 -8.65
CA LYS A 235 0.58 -8.09 -8.82
C LYS A 235 -0.55 -7.07 -8.88
N SER A 236 -1.62 -7.34 -9.63
CA SER A 236 -2.71 -6.39 -9.83
C SER A 236 -3.58 -6.25 -8.57
N GLU A 237 -3.90 -7.36 -7.91
CA GLU A 237 -4.66 -7.37 -6.66
C GLU A 237 -3.85 -6.78 -5.50
N ALA A 238 -2.58 -7.14 -5.38
CA ALA A 238 -1.69 -6.58 -4.36
C ALA A 238 -1.58 -5.06 -4.48
N LEU A 239 -1.50 -4.53 -5.71
CA LEU A 239 -1.48 -3.08 -5.93
C LEU A 239 -2.77 -2.41 -5.52
N ARG A 240 -3.92 -3.04 -5.79
CA ARG A 240 -5.22 -2.55 -5.37
C ARG A 240 -5.31 -2.48 -3.85
N GLN A 241 -5.05 -3.58 -3.16
CA GLN A 241 -5.13 -3.66 -1.70
C GLN A 241 -4.12 -2.72 -1.03
N PHE A 242 -2.90 -2.62 -1.57
CA PHE A 242 -1.90 -1.68 -1.11
C PHE A 242 -2.35 -0.22 -1.27
N SER A 243 -2.89 0.13 -2.44
CA SER A 243 -3.38 1.49 -2.72
C SER A 243 -4.55 1.86 -1.82
N PHE A 244 -5.46 0.92 -1.57
CA PHE A 244 -6.56 1.11 -0.62
C PHE A 244 -6.06 1.35 0.80
N LEU A 245 -5.15 0.51 1.29
CA LEU A 245 -4.64 0.60 2.66
C LEU A 245 -3.87 1.91 2.87
N LEU A 246 -3.04 2.31 1.90
CA LEU A 246 -2.34 3.59 1.95
C LEU A 246 -3.32 4.77 1.92
N LEU A 247 -4.31 4.75 1.02
CA LEU A 247 -5.34 5.79 0.94
C LEU A 247 -6.10 5.91 2.26
N PHE A 248 -6.53 4.77 2.82
CA PHE A 248 -7.24 4.70 4.09
C PHE A 248 -6.43 5.35 5.21
N LEU A 249 -5.17 4.96 5.38
CA LEU A 249 -4.33 5.50 6.46
C LEU A 249 -4.05 6.98 6.29
N LEU A 250 -3.76 7.44 5.07
CA LEU A 250 -3.56 8.86 4.80
C LEU A 250 -4.81 9.66 5.13
N LEU A 251 -5.99 9.17 4.72
CA LEU A 251 -7.25 9.82 5.03
C LEU A 251 -7.55 9.81 6.52
N GLN A 252 -7.22 8.74 7.25
CA GLN A 252 -7.40 8.65 8.69
C GLN A 252 -6.56 9.71 9.43
N ILE A 253 -5.28 9.82 9.07
CA ILE A 253 -4.37 10.85 9.59
C ILE A 253 -4.92 12.25 9.31
N CYS A 254 -5.40 12.50 8.08
CA CYS A 254 -6.04 13.78 7.75
C CYS A 254 -7.34 14.01 8.53
N PHE A 255 -8.15 12.98 8.76
CA PHE A 255 -9.44 13.07 9.44
C PHE A 255 -9.33 13.56 10.89
N GLU A 256 -8.22 13.21 11.56
CA GLU A 256 -7.93 13.65 12.92
C GLU A 256 -7.55 15.14 12.96
N GLN A 257 -6.90 15.65 11.90
CA GLN A 257 -6.33 17.01 11.87
C GLN A 257 -7.20 18.06 11.16
N VAL A 258 -8.23 17.64 10.43
CA VAL A 258 -9.07 18.53 9.59
C VAL A 258 -10.30 19.03 10.36
N ASN A 259 -10.75 20.24 10.02
CA ASN A 259 -11.98 20.87 10.56
C ASN A 259 -13.18 19.88 10.45
N PRO A 260 -13.99 19.71 11.51
CA PRO A 260 -15.18 18.85 11.50
C PRO A 260 -16.10 19.04 10.28
N ASP A 261 -16.22 20.26 9.75
CA ASP A 261 -17.07 20.55 8.59
C ASP A 261 -16.58 19.89 7.29
N VAL A 262 -15.28 19.60 7.19
CA VAL A 262 -14.64 19.03 5.99
C VAL A 262 -14.56 17.50 6.05
N LYS A 263 -14.64 16.91 7.25
CA LYS A 263 -14.64 15.46 7.49
C LYS A 263 -15.65 14.67 6.63
N PRO A 264 -16.94 15.05 6.51
CA PRO A 264 -17.89 14.28 5.71
C PRO A 264 -17.52 14.24 4.21
N TYR A 265 -16.87 15.28 3.68
CA TYR A 265 -16.40 15.29 2.30
C TYR A 265 -15.22 14.35 2.10
N ALA A 266 -14.28 14.33 3.03
CA ALA A 266 -13.15 13.39 3.01
C ALA A 266 -13.64 11.93 3.07
N ALA A 267 -14.59 11.62 3.97
CA ALA A 267 -15.22 10.29 4.04
C ALA A 267 -15.97 9.93 2.75
N SER A 268 -16.60 10.91 2.09
CA SER A 268 -17.28 10.69 0.80
C SER A 268 -16.30 10.40 -0.34
N ILE A 269 -15.14 11.06 -0.37
CA ILE A 269 -14.05 10.75 -1.31
C ILE A 269 -13.53 9.34 -1.07
N LEU A 270 -13.27 8.96 0.19
CA LEU A 270 -12.84 7.61 0.53
C LEU A 270 -13.88 6.57 0.15
N SER A 271 -15.17 6.86 0.36
CA SER A 271 -16.29 6.01 -0.05
C SER A 271 -16.28 5.77 -1.56
N PHE A 272 -16.18 6.83 -2.36
CA PHE A 272 -16.10 6.73 -3.82
C PHE A 272 -14.87 5.95 -4.29
N VAL A 273 -13.68 6.35 -3.86
CA VAL A 273 -12.43 5.77 -4.34
C VAL A 273 -12.31 4.31 -3.91
N SER A 274 -12.63 3.98 -2.66
CA SER A 274 -12.58 2.59 -2.17
C SER A 274 -13.58 1.69 -2.89
N ALA A 275 -14.81 2.15 -3.13
CA ALA A 275 -15.82 1.39 -3.85
C ALA A 275 -15.39 1.08 -5.30
N VAL A 276 -14.96 2.11 -6.04
CA VAL A 276 -14.49 1.97 -7.44
C VAL A 276 -13.27 1.04 -7.49
N LEU A 277 -12.33 1.24 -6.56
CA LEU A 277 -11.09 0.49 -6.52
C LEU A 277 -11.36 -0.99 -6.21
N MET A 278 -12.21 -1.32 -5.25
CA MET A 278 -12.61 -2.71 -4.95
C MET A 278 -13.40 -3.35 -6.10
N ALA A 279 -14.38 -2.64 -6.66
CA ALA A 279 -15.20 -3.14 -7.78
C ALA A 279 -14.36 -3.40 -9.05
N SER A 280 -13.27 -2.66 -9.25
CA SER A 280 -12.35 -2.88 -10.39
C SER A 280 -11.73 -4.29 -10.42
N GLY A 281 -11.83 -5.07 -9.33
CA GLY A 281 -11.47 -6.49 -9.31
C GLY A 281 -12.23 -7.33 -10.33
N LEU A 282 -13.44 -6.91 -10.70
CA LEU A 282 -14.22 -7.56 -11.73
C LEU A 282 -13.53 -7.57 -13.11
N LEU A 283 -12.69 -6.57 -13.41
CA LEU A 283 -11.94 -6.55 -14.67
C LEU A 283 -10.96 -7.72 -14.78
N ASN A 284 -10.32 -8.10 -13.66
CA ASN A 284 -9.38 -9.23 -13.65
C ASN A 284 -10.12 -10.56 -13.80
N THR A 285 -11.25 -10.73 -13.09
CA THR A 285 -12.05 -11.95 -13.20
C THR A 285 -12.68 -12.08 -14.59
N GLN A 286 -13.13 -10.98 -15.19
CA GLN A 286 -13.64 -10.98 -16.57
C GLN A 286 -12.56 -11.34 -17.59
N ARG A 287 -11.35 -10.76 -17.47
CA ARG A 287 -10.21 -11.12 -18.33
C ARG A 287 -9.88 -12.61 -18.21
N LEU A 288 -9.90 -13.15 -17.00
CA LEU A 288 -9.70 -14.57 -16.78
C LEU A 288 -10.81 -15.40 -17.44
N THR A 289 -12.08 -15.01 -17.30
CA THR A 289 -13.18 -15.73 -17.96
C THR A 289 -13.06 -15.70 -19.49
N ALA A 290 -12.56 -14.61 -20.06
CA ALA A 290 -12.30 -14.51 -21.49
C ALA A 290 -11.13 -15.40 -21.92
N GLN A 291 -10.06 -15.48 -21.12
CA GLN A 291 -8.92 -16.38 -21.39
C GLN A 291 -9.34 -17.86 -21.39
N TRP A 292 -10.22 -18.24 -20.47
CA TRP A 292 -10.70 -19.62 -20.31
C TRP A 292 -12.07 -19.87 -20.97
N GLN A 293 -12.48 -19.02 -21.92
CA GLN A 293 -13.84 -19.06 -22.50
C GLN A 293 -14.24 -20.43 -23.05
N TYR A 294 -13.32 -21.15 -23.70
CA TYR A 294 -13.59 -22.45 -24.31
C TYR A 294 -13.81 -23.53 -23.25
N TYR A 295 -13.00 -23.52 -22.19
CA TYR A 295 -13.17 -24.43 -21.06
C TYR A 295 -14.48 -24.14 -20.32
N LEU A 296 -14.72 -22.88 -19.97
CA LEU A 296 -15.92 -22.46 -19.26
C LEU A 296 -17.20 -22.70 -20.08
N GLY A 297 -17.14 -22.56 -21.41
CA GLY A 297 -18.26 -22.85 -22.31
C GLY A 297 -18.58 -24.34 -22.47
N SER A 298 -17.65 -25.23 -22.13
CA SER A 298 -17.88 -26.68 -22.11
C SER A 298 -18.58 -27.16 -20.83
N LEU A 299 -18.60 -26.34 -19.79
CA LEU A 299 -19.27 -26.65 -18.52
C LEU A 299 -20.78 -26.34 -18.62
N PRO A 300 -21.64 -27.05 -17.86
CA PRO A 300 -23.09 -26.81 -17.81
C PRO A 300 -23.41 -25.54 -16.98
N LEU A 301 -22.78 -24.42 -17.30
CA LEU A 301 -22.88 -23.14 -16.62
C LEU A 301 -23.43 -22.09 -17.57
N SER A 302 -24.55 -21.45 -17.21
CA SER A 302 -25.05 -20.32 -17.96
C SER A 302 -24.15 -19.09 -17.78
N GLY A 303 -24.08 -18.23 -18.81
CA GLY A 303 -23.33 -16.98 -18.72
C GLY A 303 -23.75 -16.09 -17.55
N MET A 304 -25.04 -16.09 -17.20
CA MET A 304 -25.56 -15.37 -16.03
C MET A 304 -25.02 -15.93 -14.71
N ARG A 305 -24.96 -17.25 -14.55
CA ARG A 305 -24.36 -17.88 -13.34
C ARG A 305 -22.87 -17.56 -13.22
N LEU A 306 -22.14 -17.55 -14.34
CA LEU A 306 -20.74 -17.15 -14.37
C LEU A 306 -20.56 -15.70 -13.89
N GLN A 307 -21.35 -14.77 -14.41
CA GLN A 307 -21.30 -13.35 -14.01
C GLN A 307 -21.66 -13.15 -12.53
N VAL A 308 -22.73 -13.78 -12.04
CA VAL A 308 -23.11 -13.71 -10.62
C VAL A 308 -22.00 -14.24 -9.73
N SER A 309 -21.37 -15.35 -10.10
CA SER A 309 -20.24 -15.91 -9.34
C SER A 309 -19.01 -14.98 -9.33
N ALA A 310 -18.71 -14.32 -10.45
CA ALA A 310 -17.62 -13.36 -10.54
C ALA A 310 -17.87 -12.13 -9.66
N CYS A 311 -19.10 -11.59 -9.66
CA CYS A 311 -19.49 -10.49 -8.79
C CYS A 311 -19.44 -10.88 -7.31
N ALA A 312 -19.96 -12.05 -6.94
CA ALA A 312 -19.92 -12.56 -5.58
C ALA A 312 -18.48 -12.77 -5.07
N TYR A 313 -17.59 -13.24 -5.95
CA TYR A 313 -16.17 -13.37 -5.63
C TYR A 313 -15.49 -12.02 -5.35
N VAL A 314 -15.79 -11.00 -6.17
CA VAL A 314 -15.26 -9.63 -5.95
C VAL A 314 -15.81 -9.01 -4.66
N LEU A 315 -17.08 -9.26 -4.33
CA LEU A 315 -17.66 -8.83 -3.05
C LEU A 315 -16.94 -9.50 -1.86
N MET A 316 -16.68 -10.80 -1.93
CA MET A 316 -15.94 -11.53 -0.91
C MET A 316 -14.52 -10.93 -0.72
N LYS A 317 -13.84 -10.60 -1.82
CA LYS A 317 -12.53 -9.92 -1.78
C LYS A 317 -12.58 -8.52 -1.16
N ALA A 318 -13.72 -7.83 -1.24
CA ALA A 318 -13.89 -6.51 -0.66
C ALA A 318 -14.13 -6.56 0.86
N LEU A 319 -14.52 -7.72 1.43
CA LEU A 319 -14.84 -7.84 2.86
C LEU A 319 -13.73 -7.38 3.81
N PRO A 320 -12.45 -7.70 3.62
CA PRO A 320 -11.40 -7.21 4.51
C PRO A 320 -11.30 -5.68 4.52
N ALA A 321 -11.48 -5.05 3.35
CA ALA A 321 -11.48 -3.59 3.23
C ALA A 321 -12.72 -2.98 3.91
N LEU A 322 -13.89 -3.60 3.76
CA LEU A 322 -15.13 -3.18 4.42
C LEU A 322 -15.02 -3.29 5.95
N LEU A 323 -14.43 -4.38 6.44
CA LEU A 323 -14.21 -4.60 7.87
C LEU A 323 -13.27 -3.54 8.44
N LEU A 324 -12.21 -3.19 7.72
CA LEU A 324 -11.27 -2.16 8.12
C LEU A 324 -11.93 -0.76 8.14
N LEU A 325 -12.78 -0.43 7.16
CA LEU A 325 -13.59 0.79 7.19
C LEU A 325 -14.58 0.81 8.36
N ALA A 326 -15.22 -0.32 8.67
CA ALA A 326 -16.16 -0.43 9.79
C ALA A 326 -15.47 -0.21 11.14
N ILE A 327 -14.29 -0.81 11.34
CA ILE A 327 -13.49 -0.64 12.55
C ILE A 327 -13.06 0.82 12.75
N SER A 328 -12.74 1.52 11.66
CA SER A 328 -12.27 2.91 11.73
C SER A 328 -13.32 3.92 12.19
N GLN A 329 -14.61 3.56 12.13
CA GLN A 329 -15.75 4.44 12.42
C GLN A 329 -15.74 5.78 11.64
N MET A 330 -14.99 5.87 10.53
CA MET A 330 -14.95 7.09 9.70
C MET A 330 -16.26 7.32 8.93
N PHE A 331 -17.08 6.27 8.76
CA PHE A 331 -18.27 6.31 7.91
C PHE A 331 -19.56 6.42 8.73
N LEU A 332 -20.28 7.52 8.53
CA LEU A 332 -21.70 7.65 8.80
C LEU A 332 -22.54 6.78 7.85
N VAL A 333 -23.81 6.57 8.20
CA VAL A 333 -24.77 5.78 7.40
C VAL A 333 -24.82 6.23 5.94
N GLN A 334 -24.82 7.54 5.68
CA GLN A 334 -24.82 8.08 4.31
C GLN A 334 -23.59 7.63 3.51
N HIS A 335 -22.41 7.55 4.12
CA HIS A 335 -21.19 7.13 3.44
C HIS A 335 -21.22 5.65 3.06
N TRP A 336 -21.87 4.80 3.87
CA TRP A 336 -22.14 3.40 3.55
C TRP A 336 -23.10 3.24 2.38
N ILE A 337 -24.19 4.02 2.35
CA ILE A 337 -25.14 4.02 1.23
C ILE A 337 -24.43 4.45 -0.06
N ASN A 338 -23.67 5.54 -0.01
CA ASN A 338 -22.88 6.01 -1.15
C ASN A 338 -21.86 4.95 -1.60
N TRP A 339 -21.22 4.25 -0.65
CA TRP A 339 -20.26 3.20 -0.97
C TRP A 339 -20.90 2.07 -1.76
N ILE A 340 -22.06 1.57 -1.29
CA ILE A 340 -22.81 0.50 -1.98
C ILE A 340 -23.24 0.98 -3.37
N LEU A 341 -23.75 2.20 -3.47
CA LEU A 341 -24.16 2.80 -4.75
C LEU A 341 -22.99 2.85 -5.74
N PHE A 342 -21.84 3.37 -5.33
CA PHE A 342 -20.64 3.45 -6.17
C PHE A 342 -20.09 2.07 -6.53
N PHE A 343 -20.13 1.12 -5.59
CA PHE A 343 -19.68 -0.24 -5.83
C PHE A 343 -20.54 -0.94 -6.90
N VAL A 344 -21.87 -0.92 -6.72
CA VAL A 344 -22.82 -1.53 -7.66
C VAL A 344 -22.76 -0.86 -9.03
N THR A 345 -22.71 0.47 -9.08
CA THR A 345 -22.67 1.22 -10.35
C THR A 345 -21.35 1.00 -11.09
N THR A 346 -20.24 0.81 -10.36
CA THR A 346 -18.96 0.40 -10.97
C THR A 346 -19.03 -1.03 -11.52
N LEU A 347 -19.60 -1.99 -10.78
CA LEU A 347 -19.78 -3.36 -11.29
C LEU A 347 -20.63 -3.39 -12.56
N MET A 348 -21.76 -2.67 -12.56
CA MET A 348 -22.63 -2.54 -13.73
C MET A 348 -21.91 -1.86 -14.90
N GLY A 349 -21.16 -0.78 -14.62
CA GLY A 349 -20.33 -0.11 -15.62
C GLY A 349 -19.30 -1.04 -16.26
N ILE A 350 -18.67 -1.91 -15.48
CA ILE A 350 -17.71 -2.91 -15.97
C ILE A 350 -18.42 -3.97 -16.83
N LEU A 351 -19.60 -4.46 -16.40
CA LEU A 351 -20.36 -5.47 -17.14
C LEU A 351 -20.89 -4.95 -18.49
N LEU A 352 -21.33 -3.69 -18.55
CA LEU A 352 -21.92 -3.10 -19.75
C LEU A 352 -20.86 -2.51 -20.69
N LEU A 353 -19.89 -1.77 -20.14
CA LEU A 353 -18.96 -0.92 -20.90
C LEU A 353 -17.57 -0.93 -20.25
N ALA A 354 -16.87 -2.07 -20.31
CA ALA A 354 -15.57 -2.27 -19.66
C ALA A 354 -14.50 -1.20 -19.99
N HIS A 355 -14.57 -0.55 -21.15
CA HIS A 355 -13.62 0.50 -21.56
C HIS A 355 -13.96 1.90 -21.00
N ARG A 356 -15.19 2.11 -20.52
CA ARG A 356 -15.71 3.38 -19.98
C ARG A 356 -16.39 3.19 -18.62
N TYR A 357 -15.99 2.18 -17.88
CA TYR A 357 -16.66 1.74 -16.66
C TYR A 357 -16.75 2.83 -15.58
N LEU A 358 -15.87 3.84 -15.60
CA LEU A 358 -15.88 4.97 -14.68
C LEU A 358 -17.00 5.98 -14.93
N LEU A 359 -17.62 6.00 -16.13
CA LEU A 359 -18.70 6.95 -16.42
C LEU A 359 -19.89 6.76 -15.47
N ALA A 360 -20.30 5.51 -15.24
CA ALA A 360 -21.43 5.19 -14.37
C ALA A 360 -21.24 5.69 -12.92
N PRO A 361 -20.17 5.32 -12.19
CA PRO A 361 -19.98 5.81 -10.82
C PRO A 361 -19.75 7.33 -10.76
N ILE A 362 -19.14 7.96 -11.78
CA ILE A 362 -18.98 9.44 -11.82
C ILE A 362 -20.34 10.14 -11.97
N VAL A 363 -21.19 9.70 -12.89
CA VAL A 363 -22.54 10.28 -13.07
C VAL A 363 -23.34 10.12 -11.79
N MET A 364 -23.24 8.98 -11.13
CA MET A 364 -23.92 8.74 -9.85
C MET A 364 -23.36 9.59 -8.71
N ALA A 365 -22.05 9.88 -8.70
CA ALA A 365 -21.46 10.79 -7.73
C ALA A 365 -21.96 12.24 -7.94
N ILE A 366 -22.03 12.70 -9.19
CA ILE A 366 -22.61 14.01 -9.53
C ILE A 366 -24.06 14.08 -9.08
N LEU A 367 -24.87 13.05 -9.36
CA LEU A 367 -26.25 12.97 -8.93
C LEU A 367 -26.37 13.01 -7.40
N ALA A 368 -25.59 12.21 -6.68
CA ALA A 368 -25.59 12.20 -5.22
C ALA A 368 -25.26 13.58 -4.63
N ILE A 369 -24.27 14.29 -5.21
CA ILE A 369 -23.91 15.65 -4.80
C ILE A 369 -25.07 16.62 -5.09
N THR A 370 -25.64 16.60 -6.30
CA THR A 370 -26.76 17.49 -6.65
C THR A 370 -27.97 17.29 -5.76
N VAL A 371 -28.33 16.04 -5.44
CA VAL A 371 -29.43 15.74 -4.52
C VAL A 371 -29.12 16.26 -3.12
N SER A 372 -27.89 16.08 -2.62
CA SER A 372 -27.51 16.59 -1.30
C SER A 372 -27.55 18.12 -1.19
N VAL A 373 -27.27 18.84 -2.29
CA VAL A 373 -27.33 20.31 -2.36
C VAL A 373 -28.77 20.84 -2.51
N VAL A 374 -29.68 20.04 -3.09
CA VAL A 374 -31.08 20.44 -3.31
C VAL A 374 -31.96 20.12 -2.10
N VAL A 375 -31.62 19.08 -1.33
CA VAL A 375 -32.43 18.61 -0.18
C VAL A 375 -31.92 19.14 1.17
N GLY A 376 -30.65 19.52 1.26
CA GLY A 376 -30.08 20.23 2.41
C GLY A 376 -30.20 21.73 2.27
#